data_AF-A0A6G3WNY0-F1
#
_entry.id   AF-A0A6G3WNY0-F1
#
_cell.length_a   1.000
_cell.length_b   1.000
_cell.length_c   1.000
_cell.angle_alpha   90.00
_cell.angle_beta   90.00
_cell.angle_gamma   90.00
#
_symmetry.space_group_name_H-M   'P 1'
#
loop_
_entity.id
_entity.type
_entity.pdbx_description
1 polymer ?
#
loop_
_entity_poly.entity_id
_entity_poly.type
_entity_poly.pdbx_seq_one_letter_code
_entity_poly.pdbx_strand_id
1 'polypeptide(L)' 'MAERPARQGPTAQGAQVVRTEQITPHMVRVVLGGEGLADFALSGFTDHYIKLCFAPEGADYAHPFD' A
#
# COMPACT_ATOMS: atom_id res chain seq x y z
N MET A 1 2.30 -33.17 -16.20
CA MET A 1 1.86 -32.03 -15.37
C MET A 1 2.76 -30.86 -15.74
N ALA A 2 2.23 -29.81 -16.36
CA ALA A 2 3.04 -28.62 -16.66
C ALA A 2 3.12 -27.74 -15.40
N GLU A 3 4.34 -27.43 -14.97
CA GLU A 3 4.60 -26.56 -13.82
C GLU A 3 4.17 -25.13 -14.17
N ARG A 4 3.28 -24.54 -13.36
CA ARG A 4 2.79 -23.18 -13.59
C ARG A 4 3.84 -22.22 -13.04
N PRO A 5 4.40 -21.30 -13.85
CA PRO A 5 5.38 -20.35 -13.35
C PRO A 5 4.76 -19.52 -12.22
N ALA A 6 5.47 -19.43 -11.08
CA ALA A 6 5.08 -18.58 -9.97
C ALA A 6 5.01 -17.13 -10.48
N ARG A 7 3.82 -16.52 -10.43
CA ARG A 7 3.67 -15.11 -10.75
C ARG A 7 4.34 -14.31 -9.64
N GLN A 8 5.45 -13.64 -9.95
CA GLN A 8 5.98 -12.59 -9.08
C GLN A 8 4.94 -11.46 -9.03
N GLY A 9 4.27 -11.33 -7.89
CA GLY A 9 3.40 -10.21 -7.60
C GLY A 9 4.21 -8.91 -7.41
N PRO A 10 3.56 -7.74 -7.50
CA PRO A 10 4.22 -6.48 -7.18
C PRO A 10 4.73 -6.48 -5.74
N THR A 11 5.97 -6.04 -5.54
CA THR A 11 6.58 -5.88 -4.21
C THR A 11 5.88 -4.74 -3.46
N ALA A 12 5.41 -5.01 -2.24
CA ALA A 12 4.84 -3.98 -1.39
C ALA A 12 5.91 -2.96 -0.98
N GLN A 13 5.57 -1.67 -1.07
CA GLN A 13 6.41 -0.57 -0.63
C GLN A 13 5.94 -0.05 0.72
N GLY A 14 6.88 0.25 1.61
CA GLY A 14 6.56 0.87 2.90
C GLY A 14 6.07 2.31 2.70
N ALA A 15 5.00 2.67 3.39
CA ALA A 15 4.45 4.02 3.40
C ALA A 15 4.19 4.49 4.84
N GLN A 16 4.43 5.78 5.09
CA GLN A 16 4.12 6.43 6.36
C GLN A 16 2.83 7.24 6.24
N VAL A 17 1.95 7.12 7.24
CA VAL A 17 0.82 8.04 7.38
C VAL A 17 1.35 9.38 7.89
N VAL A 18 1.31 10.41 7.05
CA VAL A 18 1.82 11.76 7.39
C VAL A 18 0.70 12.70 7.86
N ARG A 19 -0.55 12.43 7.47
CA ARG A 19 -1.73 13.15 7.95
C ARG A 19 -2.98 12.27 7.89
N THR A 20 -3.87 12.47 8.83
CA THR A 20 -5.23 11.93 8.82
C THR A 20 -6.23 13.08 9.00
N GLU A 21 -7.40 12.95 8.37
CA GLU A 21 -8.46 13.96 8.44
C GLU A 21 -9.83 13.29 8.33
N GLN A 22 -10.70 13.52 9.32
CA GLN A 22 -12.10 13.09 9.26
C GLN A 22 -12.88 14.10 8.41
N ILE A 23 -13.35 13.69 7.22
CA ILE A 23 -14.09 14.56 6.29
C ILE A 23 -15.58 14.58 6.63
N THR A 24 -16.13 13.41 6.97
CA THR A 24 -17.51 13.19 7.44
C THR A 24 -17.48 12.13 8.53
N PRO A 25 -18.57 11.86 9.27
CA PRO A 25 -18.58 10.82 10.31
C PRO A 25 -18.14 9.42 9.82
N HIS A 26 -18.25 9.12 8.53
CA HIS A 26 -17.90 7.82 7.96
C HIS A 26 -16.79 7.87 6.90
N MET A 27 -16.15 9.02 6.70
CA MET A 27 -15.09 9.19 5.69
C MET A 27 -13.84 9.80 6.32
N VAL A 28 -12.74 9.06 6.22
CA VAL A 28 -11.41 9.50 6.65
C VAL A 28 -10.51 9.63 5.42
N ARG A 29 -9.85 10.76 5.29
CA ARG A 29 -8.74 10.96 4.36
C ARG A 29 -7.44 10.62 5.07
N VAL A 30 -6.63 9.77 4.44
CA VAL A 30 -5.28 9.43 4.87
C VAL A 30 -4.31 9.95 3.81
N VAL A 31 -3.28 10.67 4.24
CA VAL A 31 -2.18 11.10 3.37
C VAL A 31 -0.97 10.23 3.66
N LEU A 32 -0.48 9.55 2.63
CA LEU A 32 0.68 8.67 2.69
C LEU A 32 1.92 9.38 2.12
N GLY A 33 3.08 9.14 2.73
CA GLY A 33 4.38 9.66 2.30
C GLY A 33 5.53 8.80 2.85
N GLY A 34 6.70 9.40 3.00
CA GLY A 34 7.91 8.75 3.51
C GLY A 34 8.83 8.19 2.41
N GLU A 35 10.07 7.86 2.80
CA GLU A 35 11.14 7.47 1.87
C GLU A 35 10.82 6.22 1.02
N GLY A 36 10.01 5.28 1.55
CA GLY A 36 9.61 4.10 0.79
C GLY A 36 8.73 4.39 -0.44
N LEU A 37 8.20 5.61 -0.56
CA LEU A 37 7.45 6.11 -1.71
C LEU A 37 8.26 7.06 -2.60
N ALA A 38 9.56 7.26 -2.36
CA ALA A 38 10.38 8.22 -3.11
C ALA A 38 10.38 7.94 -4.63
N ASP A 39 10.38 6.67 -5.02
CA ASP A 39 10.36 6.23 -6.42
C ASP A 39 8.94 5.88 -6.93
N PHE A 40 7.90 6.12 -6.14
CA PHE A 40 6.53 5.85 -6.54
C PHE A 40 6.03 6.91 -7.53
N ALA A 41 5.71 6.49 -8.76
CA ALA A 41 5.21 7.37 -9.81
C ALA A 41 3.99 6.77 -10.51
N LEU A 42 3.03 7.63 -10.87
CA LEU A 42 1.86 7.26 -11.65
C LEU A 42 2.13 7.40 -13.15
N SER A 43 1.64 6.48 -13.96
CA SER A 43 1.89 6.44 -15.42
C SER A 43 0.87 7.24 -16.26
N GLY A 44 0.25 8.28 -15.69
CA GLY A 44 -0.60 9.23 -16.44
C GLY A 44 -2.04 8.80 -16.71
N PHE A 45 -2.46 7.61 -16.29
CA PHE A 45 -3.86 7.19 -16.27
C PHE A 45 -4.63 7.81 -15.09
N THR A 46 -5.96 7.90 -15.20
CA THR A 46 -6.81 8.56 -14.21
C THR A 46 -7.41 7.59 -13.19
N ASP A 47 -7.32 6.29 -13.42
CA ASP A 47 -7.93 5.21 -12.65
C ASP A 47 -6.90 4.39 -11.85
N HIS A 48 -5.74 5.00 -11.54
CA HIS A 48 -4.74 4.37 -10.70
C HIS A 48 -5.31 4.04 -9.33
N TYR A 49 -5.12 2.80 -8.93
CA TYR A 49 -5.42 2.34 -7.59
C TYR A 49 -4.21 1.60 -7.02
N ILE A 50 -4.06 1.69 -5.71
CA ILE A 50 -3.06 0.93 -4.96
C ILE A 50 -3.77 0.01 -3.98
N LYS A 51 -3.13 -1.10 -3.64
CA LYS A 51 -3.56 -1.96 -2.54
C LYS A 51 -2.84 -1.50 -1.29
N LEU A 52 -3.61 -1.21 -0.24
CA LEU A 52 -3.08 -0.90 1.07
C LEU A 52 -3.25 -2.11 1.96
N CYS A 53 -2.17 -2.50 2.62
CA CYS A 53 -2.16 -3.55 3.61
C CYS A 53 -1.85 -2.91 4.97
N PHE A 54 -2.74 -3.09 5.94
CA PHE A 54 -2.53 -2.68 7.32
C PHE A 54 -2.41 -3.93 8.17
N ALA A 55 -1.31 -4.04 8.91
CA ALA A 55 -1.19 -5.08 9.91
C ALA A 55 -2.25 -4.86 11.00
N PRO A 56 -2.94 -5.91 11.47
CA PRO A 56 -3.68 -5.87 12.72
C PRO A 56 -2.79 -5.44 13.88
N GLU A 57 -3.39 -4.83 14.89
CA GLU A 57 -2.69 -4.54 16.14
C GLU A 57 -2.14 -5.83 16.75
N GLY A 58 -0.85 -5.83 17.10
CA GLY A 58 -0.17 -7.00 17.68
C GLY A 58 0.30 -8.06 16.69
N ALA A 59 0.13 -7.85 15.38
CA ALA A 59 0.74 -8.72 14.38
C ALA A 59 2.28 -8.70 14.48
N ASP A 60 2.86 -9.89 14.45
CA ASP A 60 4.29 -10.20 14.60
C ASP A 60 5.05 -10.27 13.26
N TYR A 61 4.34 -10.08 12.14
CA TYR A 61 4.93 -9.94 10.82
C TYR A 61 5.21 -8.47 10.49
N ALA A 62 6.47 -8.19 10.13
CA ALA A 62 6.89 -6.88 9.65
C ALA A 62 6.64 -6.77 8.14
N HIS A 63 6.31 -5.57 7.67
CA HIS A 63 6.27 -5.25 6.25
C HIS A 63 7.60 -5.67 5.56
N PRO A 64 7.57 -6.27 4.35
CA PRO A 64 6.42 -6.49 3.47
C PRO A 64 5.55 -7.69 3.89
N PHE A 65 4.24 -7.56 3.68
CA PHE A 65 3.28 -8.64 3.94
C PHE A 65 3.34 -9.65 2.78
N ASP A 66 3.91 -10.83 3.03
CA ASP A 66 3.93 -11.97 2.10
C ASP A 66 2.61 -12.77 2.14
#